data_AF-A0A9D2UCQ9-F1
#
_entry.id   AF-A0A9D2UCQ9-F1
#
_cell.length_a   1.000
_cell.length_b   1.000
_cell.length_c   1.000
_cell.angle_alpha   90.00
_cell.angle_beta   90.00
_cell.angle_gamma   90.00
#
_symmetry.space_group_name_H-M   'P 1'
#
loop_
_entity.id
_entity.type
_entity.pdbx_description
1 polymer ?
#
loop_
_entity_poly.entity_id
_entity_poly.type
_entity_poly.pdbx_seq_one_letter_code
_entity_poly.pdbx_strand_id
1 'polypeptide(L)'
;GILDNIKAPGHINIQTRNFVAGVRPQIERIKRAAPNAKVAFVGYPRIVDKYGTGCWIQTRTLQQVPLTIPPVRMAQDAAQHWQRQAAKATGVGWIDMEGPTRANGTCAPANQRYVSGLVDNTSTPYNMTTHLTQVGNEGVARILSRHI
;
A
#
# COMPACT_ATOMS: atom_id res chain seq x y z
N GLY A 1 2.96 -13.11 8.68
CA GLY A 1 2.01 -12.05 9.02
C GLY A 1 2.64 -10.85 9.71
N ILE A 2 1.73 -9.98 10.11
CA ILE A 2 1.90 -8.64 10.67
C ILE A 2 2.88 -8.58 11.89
N LEU A 3 3.15 -9.70 12.58
CA LEU A 3 4.05 -9.79 13.75
C LEU A 3 5.38 -10.52 13.49
N ASP A 4 5.66 -10.98 12.27
CA ASP A 4 6.72 -11.98 12.06
C ASP A 4 8.12 -11.48 12.40
N ASN A 5 8.41 -10.19 12.21
CA ASN A 5 9.75 -9.66 12.49
C ASN A 5 10.07 -9.62 13.99
N ILE A 6 9.06 -9.65 14.87
CA ILE A 6 9.23 -9.77 16.32
C ILE A 6 9.41 -11.24 16.71
N LYS A 7 8.65 -12.13 16.06
CA LYS A 7 8.64 -13.57 16.39
C LYS A 7 9.78 -14.36 15.73
N ALA A 8 10.37 -13.83 14.66
CA ALA A 8 11.41 -14.48 13.88
C ALA A 8 12.40 -13.43 13.33
N PRO A 9 13.51 -13.17 14.06
CA PRO A 9 14.59 -12.31 13.57
C PRO A 9 15.09 -12.75 12.19
N GLY A 10 15.22 -11.81 11.25
CA GLY A 10 15.64 -12.11 9.87
C GLY A 10 14.52 -12.56 8.92
N HIS A 11 13.28 -12.72 9.40
CA HIS A 11 12.14 -13.14 8.58
C HIS A 11 11.84 -12.18 7.43
N ILE A 12 12.03 -10.86 7.63
CA ILE A 12 11.92 -9.88 6.54
C ILE A 12 12.82 -10.21 5.35
N ASN A 13 14.04 -10.72 5.57
CA ASN A 13 14.97 -11.08 4.49
C ASN A 13 14.48 -12.31 3.73
N ILE A 14 13.87 -13.27 4.43
CA ILE A 14 13.24 -14.44 3.81
C ILE A 14 12.05 -14.00 2.96
N GLN A 15 11.17 -13.15 3.51
CA GLN A 15 10.02 -12.62 2.78
C GLN A 15 10.44 -11.80 1.56
N THR A 16 11.47 -10.96 1.68
CA THR A 16 12.05 -10.20 0.56
C THR A 16 12.53 -11.16 -0.52
N ARG A 17 13.32 -12.18 -0.17
CA ARG A 17 13.83 -13.16 -1.15
C ARG A 17 12.69 -13.91 -1.84
N ASN A 18 11.71 -14.37 -1.08
CA ASN A 18 10.55 -15.09 -1.60
C ASN A 18 9.70 -14.22 -2.53
N PHE A 19 9.47 -12.95 -2.15
CA PHE A 19 8.76 -12.00 -2.99
C PHE A 19 9.50 -11.75 -4.30
N VAL A 20 10.80 -11.44 -4.24
CA VAL A 20 11.65 -11.23 -5.43
C VAL A 20 11.64 -12.47 -6.34
N ALA A 21 11.80 -13.67 -5.76
CA ALA A 21 11.77 -14.92 -6.50
C ALA A 21 10.42 -15.16 -7.17
N GLY A 22 9.31 -14.84 -6.50
CA GLY A 22 7.96 -15.01 -7.03
C GLY A 22 7.61 -14.04 -8.16
N VAL A 23 8.03 -12.78 -8.07
CA VAL A 23 7.67 -11.75 -9.08
C VAL A 23 8.61 -11.73 -10.28
N ARG A 24 9.87 -12.13 -10.12
CA ARG A 24 10.86 -12.17 -11.23
C ARG A 24 10.34 -12.87 -12.49
N PRO A 25 9.81 -14.11 -12.44
CA PRO A 25 9.32 -14.77 -13.65
C PRO A 25 8.13 -14.03 -14.28
N GLN A 26 7.36 -13.26 -13.52
CA GLN A 26 6.26 -12.45 -14.07
C GLN A 26 6.78 -11.24 -14.84
N ILE A 27 7.82 -10.57 -14.32
CA ILE A 27 8.51 -9.50 -15.04
C ILE A 27 9.15 -10.02 -16.32
N GLU A 28 9.81 -11.17 -16.28
CA GLU A 28 10.38 -11.81 -17.48
C GLU A 28 9.31 -12.14 -18.52
N ARG A 29 8.15 -12.66 -18.09
CA ARG A 29 7.00 -12.89 -18.99
C ARG A 29 6.52 -11.60 -19.66
N ILE A 30 6.38 -10.52 -18.90
CA ILE A 30 6.00 -9.20 -19.43
C ILE A 30 7.04 -8.73 -20.46
N LYS A 31 8.34 -8.81 -20.14
CA LYS A 31 9.41 -8.39 -21.05
C LYS A 31 9.52 -9.26 -22.31
N ARG A 32 9.25 -10.57 -22.22
CA ARG A 32 9.18 -11.43 -23.42
C ARG A 32 8.01 -11.04 -24.34
N ALA A 33 6.85 -10.71 -23.76
CA ALA A 33 5.67 -10.32 -24.54
C ALA A 33 5.75 -8.87 -25.06
N ALA A 34 6.39 -7.97 -24.30
CA ALA A 34 6.53 -6.55 -24.63
C ALA A 34 7.96 -6.05 -24.26
N PRO A 35 8.96 -6.31 -25.12
CA PRO A 35 10.37 -5.99 -24.81
C PRO A 35 10.62 -4.52 -24.48
N ASN A 36 9.89 -3.63 -25.14
CA ASN A 36 10.03 -2.17 -25.02
C ASN A 36 9.13 -1.56 -23.93
N ALA A 37 8.31 -2.35 -23.23
CA ALA A 37 7.42 -1.82 -22.20
C ALA A 37 8.21 -1.25 -21.01
N LYS A 38 7.81 -0.07 -20.52
CA LYS A 38 8.19 0.41 -19.20
C LYS A 38 7.38 -0.35 -18.16
N VAL A 39 8.06 -1.04 -17.25
CA VAL A 39 7.43 -1.81 -16.19
C VAL A 39 7.80 -1.16 -14.86
N ALA A 40 6.87 -1.10 -13.92
CA ALA A 40 7.13 -0.61 -12.59
C ALA A 40 6.27 -1.34 -11.55
N PHE A 41 6.82 -1.52 -10.35
CA PHE A 41 6.04 -1.88 -9.18
C PHE A 41 5.38 -0.62 -8.59
N VAL A 42 4.07 -0.67 -8.37
CA VAL A 42 3.33 0.42 -7.74
C VAL A 42 3.23 0.17 -6.23
N GLY A 43 3.68 1.14 -5.43
CA GLY A 43 3.55 1.12 -3.99
C GLY A 43 2.10 1.14 -3.50
N TYR A 44 1.88 0.73 -2.25
CA TYR A 44 0.60 0.99 -1.60
C TYR A 44 0.51 2.45 -1.14
N PRO A 45 -0.70 3.07 -1.16
CA PRO A 45 -0.91 4.35 -0.52
C PRO A 45 -0.72 4.26 1.00
N ARG A 46 -0.71 5.41 1.67
CA ARG A 46 -0.75 5.50 3.12
C ARG A 46 -2.04 4.88 3.66
N ILE A 47 -1.92 3.97 4.62
CA ILE A 47 -3.06 3.34 5.32
C ILE A 47 -3.08 3.82 6.78
N VAL A 48 -1.97 3.62 7.49
CA VAL A 48 -1.76 4.08 8.87
C VAL A 48 -0.60 5.07 8.92
N ASP A 49 -0.50 5.79 10.03
CA ASP A 49 0.57 6.76 10.25
C ASP A 49 1.96 6.09 10.46
N LYS A 50 2.96 6.83 10.94
CA LYS A 50 4.33 6.28 11.12
C LYS A 50 4.46 5.37 12.35
N TYR A 51 3.50 5.41 13.25
CA TYR A 51 3.44 4.60 14.47
C TYR A 51 2.47 3.42 14.33
N GLY A 52 1.74 3.33 13.23
CA GLY A 52 0.70 2.34 13.01
C GLY A 52 -0.68 2.78 13.49
N THR A 53 -0.86 4.07 13.77
CA THR A 53 -2.16 4.64 14.13
C THR A 53 -3.04 4.78 12.88
N GLY A 54 -4.19 4.13 12.93
CA GLY A 54 -5.23 4.20 11.91
C GLY A 54 -6.60 4.40 12.53
N CYS A 55 -7.58 4.74 11.70
CA CYS A 55 -8.94 4.99 12.13
C CYS A 55 -9.88 4.09 11.35
N TRP A 56 -10.27 2.98 11.97
CA TRP A 56 -10.91 1.87 11.29
C TRP A 56 -12.43 1.90 11.34
N ILE A 57 -13.00 2.68 12.25
CA ILE A 57 -14.44 2.86 12.40
C ILE A 57 -14.77 4.30 12.00
N GLN A 58 -15.51 4.43 10.90
CA GLN A 58 -15.82 5.68 10.22
C GLN A 58 -17.33 5.79 10.09
N THR A 59 -17.95 6.48 11.05
CA THR A 59 -19.41 6.59 11.09
C THR A 59 -19.85 8.04 11.20
N ARG A 60 -21.07 8.32 10.73
CA ARG A 60 -21.69 9.65 10.90
C ARG A 60 -22.14 9.93 12.34
N THR A 61 -22.25 8.90 13.17
CA THR A 61 -22.85 8.98 14.51
C THR A 61 -21.84 8.92 15.64
N LEU A 62 -20.66 8.35 15.40
CA LEU A 62 -19.58 8.23 16.37
C LEU A 62 -18.36 9.02 15.92
N GLN A 63 -17.68 9.65 16.88
CA GLN A 63 -16.39 10.28 16.64
C GLN A 63 -15.36 9.23 16.18
N GLN A 64 -14.50 9.63 15.26
CA GLN A 64 -13.37 8.82 14.81
C GLN A 64 -12.42 8.52 15.97
N VAL A 65 -12.19 7.24 16.26
CA VAL A 65 -11.27 6.79 17.31
C VAL A 65 -9.96 6.31 16.69
N PRO A 66 -8.80 6.92 17.01
CA PRO A 66 -7.51 6.43 16.56
C PRO A 66 -7.15 5.14 17.30
N LEU A 67 -6.70 4.13 16.56
CA LEU A 67 -6.20 2.88 17.09
C LEU A 67 -4.79 2.60 16.55
N THR A 68 -3.84 2.49 17.47
CA THR A 68 -2.45 2.18 17.14
C THR A 68 -2.24 0.68 17.04
N ILE A 69 -1.96 0.20 15.83
CA ILE A 69 -1.58 -1.17 15.54
C ILE A 69 -0.21 -1.13 14.86
N PRO A 70 0.90 -1.03 15.63
CA PRO A 70 2.25 -0.95 15.07
C PRO A 70 2.56 -2.05 14.04
N PRO A 71 2.07 -3.28 14.23
CA PRO A 71 2.25 -4.34 13.25
C PRO A 71 1.70 -4.02 11.83
N VAL A 72 0.66 -3.18 11.68
CA VAL A 72 0.15 -2.75 10.37
C VAL A 72 1.16 -1.84 9.65
N ARG A 73 1.80 -0.93 10.40
CA ARG A 73 2.90 -0.10 9.88
C ARG A 73 4.05 -0.98 9.40
N MET A 74 4.45 -1.96 10.21
CA MET A 74 5.51 -2.90 9.84
C MET A 74 5.20 -3.65 8.53
N ALA A 75 3.95 -4.04 8.32
CA ALA A 75 3.52 -4.67 7.08
C ALA A 75 3.57 -3.71 5.88
N GLN A 76 3.15 -2.45 6.04
CA GLN A 76 3.28 -1.44 4.99
C GLN A 76 4.76 -1.15 4.63
N ASP A 77 5.64 -1.07 5.62
CA ASP A 77 7.09 -0.90 5.41
C ASP A 77 7.68 -2.10 4.67
N ALA A 78 7.31 -3.31 5.10
CA ALA A 78 7.76 -4.55 4.49
C ALA A 78 7.33 -4.65 3.02
N ALA A 79 6.05 -4.39 2.72
CA ALA A 79 5.53 -4.42 1.35
C ALA A 79 6.30 -3.46 0.43
N GLN A 80 6.52 -2.22 0.88
CA GLN A 80 7.30 -1.25 0.11
C GLN A 80 8.76 -1.68 -0.06
N HIS A 81 9.37 -2.22 1.00
CA HIS A 81 10.73 -2.73 0.92
C HIS A 81 10.84 -3.87 -0.11
N TRP A 82 9.92 -4.85 -0.09
CA TRP A 82 9.91 -5.96 -1.05
C TRP A 82 9.76 -5.48 -2.49
N GLN A 83 8.87 -4.52 -2.73
CA GLN A 83 8.68 -3.94 -4.07
C GLN A 83 9.92 -3.19 -4.55
N ARG A 84 10.58 -2.39 -3.69
CA ARG A 84 11.85 -1.74 -4.03
C ARG A 84 12.96 -2.74 -4.35
N GLN A 85 13.10 -3.80 -3.56
CA GLN A 85 14.10 -4.83 -3.83
C GLN A 85 13.78 -5.62 -5.10
N ALA A 86 12.52 -5.92 -5.37
CA ALA A 86 12.10 -6.56 -6.62
C ALA A 86 12.37 -5.69 -7.84
N ALA A 87 12.05 -4.39 -7.77
CA ALA A 87 12.36 -3.42 -8.81
C ALA A 87 13.86 -3.41 -9.14
N LYS A 88 14.70 -3.27 -8.10
CA LYS A 88 16.17 -3.34 -8.23
C LYS A 88 16.64 -4.66 -8.83
N ALA A 89 16.12 -5.78 -8.37
CA ALA A 89 16.56 -7.12 -8.78
C ALA A 89 16.12 -7.51 -10.20
N THR A 90 15.15 -6.81 -10.78
CA THR A 90 14.59 -7.10 -12.11
C THR A 90 14.83 -5.97 -13.12
N GLY A 91 15.47 -4.87 -12.71
CA GLY A 91 15.79 -3.74 -13.59
C GLY A 91 14.55 -2.95 -14.04
N VAL A 92 13.47 -2.95 -13.25
CA VAL A 92 12.23 -2.22 -13.54
C VAL A 92 12.03 -1.08 -12.54
N GLY A 93 11.06 -0.20 -12.80
CA GLY A 93 10.77 0.94 -11.94
C GLY A 93 10.09 0.56 -10.62
N TRP A 94 10.09 1.49 -9.67
CA TRP A 94 9.24 1.47 -8.48
C TRP A 94 8.64 2.86 -8.30
N ILE A 95 7.33 2.92 -8.09
CA ILE A 95 6.58 4.16 -7.90
C ILE A 95 6.16 4.26 -6.43
N ASP A 96 6.64 5.31 -5.76
CA ASP A 96 6.23 5.63 -4.39
C ASP A 96 4.80 6.16 -4.37
N MET A 97 3.93 5.44 -3.69
CA MET A 97 2.56 5.88 -3.42
C MET A 97 2.36 6.30 -1.97
N GLU A 98 3.22 5.91 -1.04
CA GLU A 98 3.06 6.29 0.36
C GLU A 98 3.42 7.77 0.55
N GLY A 99 4.53 8.22 -0.02
CA GLY A 99 5.04 9.57 0.12
C GLY A 99 4.01 10.64 -0.28
N PRO A 100 3.43 10.58 -1.48
CA PRO A 100 2.42 11.53 -1.94
C PRO A 100 1.07 11.44 -1.21
N THR A 101 0.77 10.33 -0.53
CA THR A 101 -0.55 10.08 0.09
C THR A 101 -0.52 10.14 1.62
N ARG A 102 0.55 10.66 2.24
CA ARG A 102 0.74 10.70 3.71
C ARG A 102 -0.44 11.28 4.48
N ALA A 103 -1.17 12.24 3.89
CA ALA A 103 -2.33 12.89 4.50
C ALA A 103 -3.67 12.17 4.23
N ASN A 104 -3.67 11.11 3.42
CA ASN A 104 -4.87 10.45 2.89
C ASN A 104 -5.15 9.07 3.50
N GLY A 105 -4.47 8.74 4.61
CA GLY A 105 -4.67 7.48 5.32
C GLY A 105 -6.06 7.35 5.95
N THR A 106 -6.29 6.26 6.67
CA THR A 106 -7.61 5.93 7.25
C THR A 106 -8.17 7.01 8.19
N CYS A 107 -7.31 7.79 8.84
CA CYS A 107 -7.73 8.90 9.72
C CYS A 107 -8.04 10.23 9.00
N ALA A 108 -7.87 10.31 7.68
CA ALA A 108 -8.20 11.51 6.92
C ALA A 108 -9.73 11.76 6.92
N PRO A 109 -10.16 13.01 6.69
CA PRO A 109 -11.57 13.32 6.42
C PRO A 109 -12.10 12.53 5.23
N ALA A 110 -13.41 12.26 5.18
CA ALA A 110 -14.02 11.39 4.16
C ALA A 110 -13.73 11.82 2.71
N ASN A 111 -13.67 13.13 2.43
CA ASN A 111 -13.34 13.68 1.10
C ASN A 111 -11.85 13.62 0.74
N GLN A 112 -10.99 13.13 1.63
CA GLN A 112 -9.55 12.97 1.43
C GLN A 112 -9.05 11.58 1.78
N ARG A 113 -9.90 10.72 2.35
CA ARG A 113 -9.56 9.36 2.78
C ARG A 113 -9.46 8.43 1.59
N TYR A 114 -8.24 8.02 1.27
CA TYR A 114 -8.00 7.13 0.13
C TYR A 114 -8.34 5.69 0.46
N VAL A 115 -8.24 5.26 1.71
CA VAL A 115 -8.46 3.87 2.13
C VAL A 115 -9.64 3.79 3.09
N SER A 116 -10.62 2.96 2.76
CA SER A 116 -11.81 2.75 3.59
C SER A 116 -11.48 2.14 4.96
N GLY A 117 -12.34 2.39 5.94
CA GLY A 117 -12.27 1.73 7.24
C GLY A 117 -12.66 0.24 7.19
N LEU A 118 -12.64 -0.41 8.36
CA LEU A 118 -13.27 -1.72 8.60
C LEU A 118 -14.80 -1.59 8.61
N VAL A 119 -15.28 -0.53 9.27
CA VAL A 119 -16.67 -0.08 9.25
C VAL A 119 -16.64 1.34 8.71
N ASP A 120 -17.24 1.59 7.55
CA ASP A 120 -17.21 2.92 6.94
C ASP A 120 -18.53 3.25 6.23
N ASN A 121 -19.31 4.16 6.79
CA ASN A 121 -20.53 4.70 6.14
C ASN A 121 -20.40 6.19 5.78
N THR A 122 -19.16 6.69 5.82
CA THR A 122 -18.81 8.09 5.52
C THR A 122 -18.15 8.20 4.16
N SER A 123 -17.32 7.23 3.79
CA SER A 123 -16.71 7.13 2.46
C SER A 123 -17.71 6.51 1.50
N THR A 124 -18.08 7.21 0.42
CA THR A 124 -18.99 6.70 -0.60
C THR A 124 -18.56 7.18 -1.99
N PRO A 125 -18.52 6.32 -3.02
CA PRO A 125 -18.62 4.86 -2.99
C PRO A 125 -17.28 4.16 -2.70
N TYR A 126 -17.33 2.90 -2.22
CA TYR A 126 -16.22 1.95 -2.21
C TYR A 126 -16.78 0.50 -2.20
N ASN A 127 -16.03 -0.46 -2.76
CA ASN A 127 -16.52 -1.83 -2.93
C ASN A 127 -15.89 -2.84 -1.96
N MET A 128 -14.72 -2.52 -1.41
CA MET A 128 -13.95 -3.46 -0.59
C MET A 128 -13.44 -2.75 0.67
N THR A 129 -13.71 -3.36 1.82
CA THR A 129 -13.22 -2.93 3.13
C THR A 129 -11.70 -2.86 3.14
N THR A 130 -11.11 -1.82 3.75
CA THR A 130 -9.65 -1.55 3.76
C THR A 130 -8.99 -1.36 2.39
N HIS A 131 -9.77 -1.16 1.33
CA HIS A 131 -9.27 -0.84 -0.01
C HIS A 131 -9.59 0.61 -0.38
N LEU A 132 -9.14 1.00 -1.58
CA LEU A 132 -9.34 2.33 -2.10
C LEU A 132 -10.83 2.73 -2.11
N THR A 133 -11.11 3.93 -1.62
CA THR A 133 -12.37 4.64 -1.85
C THR A 133 -12.40 5.20 -3.27
N GLN A 134 -13.54 5.74 -3.72
CA GLN A 134 -13.61 6.47 -4.98
C GLN A 134 -12.57 7.61 -5.06
N VAL A 135 -12.52 8.47 -4.05
CA VAL A 135 -11.52 9.54 -3.95
C VAL A 135 -10.09 8.97 -3.94
N GLY A 136 -9.92 7.81 -3.32
CA GLY A 136 -8.66 7.06 -3.35
C GLY A 136 -8.24 6.62 -4.75
N ASN A 137 -9.15 6.02 -5.51
CA ASN A 137 -8.89 5.61 -6.90
C ASN A 137 -8.52 6.82 -7.76
N GLU A 138 -9.26 7.91 -7.68
CA GLU A 138 -8.99 9.16 -8.43
C GLU A 138 -7.65 9.77 -8.04
N GLY A 139 -7.35 9.80 -6.73
CA GLY A 139 -6.10 10.32 -6.20
C GLY A 139 -4.89 9.50 -6.64
N VAL A 140 -4.98 8.17 -6.57
CA VAL A 140 -3.93 7.26 -7.04
C VAL A 140 -3.74 7.40 -8.55
N ALA A 141 -4.82 7.43 -9.34
CA ALA A 141 -4.75 7.62 -10.78
C ALA A 141 -4.03 8.93 -11.16
N ARG A 142 -4.31 10.03 -10.46
CA ARG A 142 -3.65 11.33 -10.65
C ARG A 142 -2.15 11.31 -10.33
N ILE A 143 -1.72 10.48 -9.38
CA ILE A 143 -0.30 10.31 -9.06
C ILE A 143 0.38 9.44 -10.13
N LEU A 144 -0.25 8.33 -10.51
CA LEU A 144 0.27 7.41 -11.52
C LEU A 144 0.39 8.07 -12.90
N SER A 145 -0.55 8.95 -13.26
CA SER A 145 -0.53 9.65 -14.56
C SER A 145 0.71 10.52 -14.77
N ARG A 146 1.46 10.85 -13.70
CA ARG A 146 2.71 11.61 -13.76
C ARG A 146 3.93 10.72 -14.07
N HIS A 147 3.75 9.41 -14.10
CA HIS A 147 4.82 8.42 -14.28
C HIS A 147 4.71 7.65 -15.60
N ILE A 148 3.64 7.87 -16.37
CA ILE A 148 3.39 7.24 -17.67
C ILE A 148 3.76 8.17 -18.82
#